data_AF-A0A7K2FNG6-F1
#
_entry.id   AF-A0A7K2FNG6-F1
#
_cell.length_a   1.000
_cell.length_b   1.000
_cell.length_c   1.000
_cell.angle_alpha   90.00
_cell.angle_beta   90.00
_cell.angle_gamma   90.00
#
_symmetry.space_group_name_H-M   'P 1'
#
loop_
_entity.id
_entity.type
_entity.pdbx_description
1 polymer ?
#
loop_
_entity_poly.entity_id
_entity_poly.type
_entity_poly.pdbx_seq_one_letter_code
_entity_poly.pdbx_strand_id
1 'polypeptide(L)'
;ARTRERGGTAAVGPLSFPPGRAALLADRDGATFGIWQGELVSNWETWRRSAPTFIRLHTRNAFDSAIFYGEVLDWATGAPGCCEVEYEGGEVVLRSQGDVVARIDSGAVEAAPDPSVRPHWQVHFAVSDVARCARGAEKHGGSVLSEQATEAVLRDPDGAQFTVTSRDPRG
;
A
#
# COMPACT_ATOMS: atom_id res chain seq x y z
N ALA A 1 4.67 13.44 -15.55
CA ALA A 1 4.03 14.76 -15.76
C ALA A 1 3.09 15.04 -14.59
N ARG A 2 1.91 14.40 -14.56
CA ARG A 2 0.88 14.53 -13.49
C ARG A 2 1.43 14.59 -12.06
N THR A 3 2.28 13.65 -11.65
CA THR A 3 2.88 13.65 -10.29
C THR A 3 3.55 14.98 -9.94
N ARG A 4 4.37 15.53 -10.84
CA ARG A 4 5.06 16.82 -10.61
C ARG A 4 4.10 17.99 -10.63
N GLU A 5 3.12 17.97 -11.53
CA GLU A 5 2.07 19.00 -11.62
C GLU A 5 1.19 19.05 -10.37
N ARG A 6 1.02 17.92 -9.67
CA ARG A 6 0.23 17.79 -8.43
C ARG A 6 1.06 17.88 -7.15
N GLY A 7 2.31 18.36 -7.25
CA GLY A 7 3.16 18.62 -6.08
C GLY A 7 3.94 17.41 -5.55
N GLY A 8 3.92 16.27 -6.24
CA GLY A 8 4.80 15.14 -5.97
C GLY A 8 6.15 15.26 -6.70
N THR A 9 7.07 14.35 -6.38
CA THR A 9 8.41 14.30 -6.97
C THR A 9 8.61 13.03 -7.79
N ALA A 10 9.46 13.08 -8.81
CA ALA A 10 9.90 11.89 -9.53
C ALA A 10 11.40 11.67 -9.28
N ALA A 11 11.72 10.56 -8.61
CA ALA A 11 13.08 10.21 -8.24
C ALA A 11 13.79 9.42 -9.35
N VAL A 12 13.09 8.43 -9.94
CA VAL A 12 13.65 7.56 -10.99
C VAL A 12 12.62 7.33 -12.10
N GLY A 13 13.10 7.35 -13.35
CA GLY A 13 12.36 6.92 -14.52
C GLY A 13 11.56 8.01 -15.26
N PRO A 14 10.70 7.59 -16.22
CA PRO A 14 10.40 6.21 -16.55
C PRO A 14 11.59 5.46 -17.16
N LEU A 15 11.91 4.29 -16.62
CA LEU A 15 12.94 3.38 -17.13
C LEU A 15 12.27 2.21 -17.85
N SER A 16 12.86 1.77 -18.96
CA SER A 16 12.40 0.57 -19.66
C SER A 16 12.80 -0.69 -18.92
N PHE A 17 11.82 -1.57 -18.70
CA PHE A 17 11.97 -2.88 -18.09
C PHE A 17 11.06 -3.84 -18.85
N PRO A 18 11.49 -4.43 -19.99
CA PRO A 18 10.64 -5.29 -20.81
C PRO A 18 9.93 -6.39 -19.97
N PRO A 19 8.62 -6.61 -20.15
CA PRO A 19 7.74 -6.11 -21.21
C PRO A 19 7.11 -4.72 -20.96
N GLY A 20 7.58 -3.96 -19.96
CA GLY A 20 7.00 -2.68 -19.58
C GLY A 20 8.00 -1.57 -19.25
N ARG A 21 7.55 -0.64 -18.41
CA ARG A 21 8.32 0.48 -17.87
C ARG A 21 7.89 0.79 -16.45
N ALA A 22 8.85 1.25 -15.65
CA ALA A 22 8.63 1.60 -14.25
C ALA A 22 9.12 3.03 -13.96
N ALA A 23 8.49 3.68 -12.99
CA ALA A 23 9.01 4.91 -12.38
C ALA A 23 8.85 4.86 -10.87
N LEU A 24 9.80 5.45 -10.15
CA LEU A 24 9.76 5.65 -8.71
C LEU A 24 9.50 7.12 -8.41
N LEU A 25 8.45 7.37 -7.63
CA LEU A 25 7.87 8.67 -7.37
C LEU A 25 7.74 8.88 -5.86
N ALA A 26 7.48 10.12 -5.45
CA ALA A 26 7.06 10.47 -4.10
C ALA A 26 5.84 11.39 -4.20
N ASP A 27 4.89 11.24 -3.27
CA ASP A 27 3.75 12.15 -3.19
C ASP A 27 4.11 13.49 -2.52
N ARG A 28 3.11 14.33 -2.32
CA ARG A 28 3.24 15.66 -1.69
C ARG A 28 3.78 15.61 -0.25
N ASP A 29 3.63 14.47 0.40
CA ASP A 29 3.97 14.25 1.81
C ASP A 29 5.26 13.42 1.93
N GLY A 30 5.87 13.04 0.80
CA GLY A 30 7.12 12.30 0.74
C GLY A 30 6.97 10.78 0.74
N ALA A 31 5.75 10.24 0.75
CA ALA A 31 5.56 8.80 0.66
C ALA A 31 5.97 8.31 -0.74
N THR A 32 6.95 7.40 -0.77
CA THR A 32 7.48 6.88 -2.04
C THR A 32 6.61 5.78 -2.61
N PHE A 33 6.37 5.79 -3.92
CA PHE A 33 5.56 4.79 -4.61
C PHE A 33 6.09 4.50 -6.03
N GLY A 34 5.89 3.26 -6.48
CA GLY A 34 6.22 2.84 -7.84
C GLY A 34 4.99 2.83 -8.74
N ILE A 35 5.18 3.23 -10.01
CA ILE A 35 4.19 2.99 -11.06
C ILE A 35 4.77 2.04 -12.10
N TRP A 36 3.94 1.12 -12.58
CA TRP A 36 4.26 0.19 -13.65
C TRP A 36 3.31 0.39 -14.82
N GLN A 37 3.86 0.33 -16.03
CA GLN A 37 3.07 0.21 -17.25
C GLN A 37 3.60 -0.92 -18.11
N GLY A 38 2.75 -1.88 -18.39
CA GLY A 38 3.06 -3.07 -19.18
C GLY A 38 2.17 -4.21 -18.71
N GLU A 39 2.32 -5.37 -19.35
CA GLU A 39 1.66 -6.58 -18.86
C GLU A 39 2.20 -6.94 -17.48
N LEU A 40 1.29 -7.18 -16.54
CA LEU A 40 1.62 -7.80 -15.26
C LEU A 40 1.83 -9.30 -15.49
N VAL A 41 2.54 -9.95 -14.56
CA VAL A 41 2.72 -11.41 -14.59
C VAL A 41 1.40 -12.13 -14.84
N SER A 42 1.42 -13.05 -15.81
CA SER A 42 0.25 -13.78 -16.28
C SER A 42 -0.33 -14.64 -15.16
N ASN A 43 -1.37 -14.14 -14.47
CA ASN A 43 -2.10 -14.71 -13.31
C ASN A 43 -2.24 -13.74 -12.10
N TRP A 44 -1.81 -12.49 -12.21
CA TRP A 44 -1.90 -11.49 -11.11
C TRP A 44 -3.24 -11.49 -10.37
N GLU A 45 -4.37 -11.46 -11.10
CA GLU A 45 -5.69 -11.47 -10.48
C GLU A 45 -5.99 -12.75 -9.68
N THR A 46 -5.49 -13.90 -10.15
CA THR A 46 -5.65 -15.18 -9.45
C THR A 46 -4.82 -15.19 -8.18
N TRP A 47 -3.58 -14.68 -8.25
CA TRP A 47 -2.72 -14.50 -7.08
C TRP A 47 -3.37 -13.60 -6.03
N ARG A 48 -3.86 -12.44 -6.46
CA ARG A 48 -4.54 -11.46 -5.61
C ARG A 48 -5.73 -12.07 -4.87
N ARG A 49 -6.53 -12.91 -5.54
CA ARG A 49 -7.67 -13.61 -4.92
C ARG A 49 -7.25 -14.73 -3.95
N SER A 50 -6.11 -15.39 -4.22
CA SER A 50 -5.62 -16.51 -3.40
C SER A 50 -4.87 -16.08 -2.13
N ALA A 51 -4.19 -14.93 -2.18
CA ALA A 51 -3.49 -14.31 -1.07
C ALA A 51 -3.93 -12.84 -1.00
N PRO A 52 -4.95 -12.50 -0.19
CA PRO A 52 -5.46 -11.15 -0.13
C PRO A 52 -4.36 -10.25 0.40
N THR A 53 -3.88 -9.37 -0.47
CA THR A 53 -2.94 -8.31 -0.13
C THR A 53 -3.56 -6.98 -0.48
N PHE A 54 -3.40 -6.01 0.40
CA PHE A 54 -3.74 -4.62 0.13
C PHE A 54 -2.58 -3.73 0.58
N ILE A 55 -2.58 -2.49 0.11
CA ILE A 55 -1.62 -1.48 0.55
C ILE A 55 -2.30 -0.47 1.47
N ARG A 56 -1.62 -0.05 2.54
CA ARG A 56 -2.08 1.05 3.39
C ARG A 56 -1.15 2.23 3.24
N LEU A 57 -1.70 3.43 3.09
CA LEU A 57 -0.96 4.67 3.16
C LEU A 57 -1.24 5.34 4.50
N HIS A 58 -0.21 5.42 5.34
CA HIS A 58 -0.22 6.31 6.49
C HIS A 58 0.25 7.70 6.02
N THR A 59 -0.58 8.72 6.15
CA THR A 59 -0.31 10.06 5.60
C THR A 59 -0.78 11.18 6.55
N ARG A 60 -0.46 12.44 6.25
CA ARG A 60 -0.91 13.57 7.10
C ARG A 60 -2.42 13.77 7.00
N ASN A 61 -2.94 13.65 5.78
CA ASN A 61 -4.37 13.79 5.50
C ASN A 61 -4.80 12.78 4.41
N ALA A 62 -5.71 11.89 4.80
CA ALA A 62 -6.17 10.80 3.94
C ALA A 62 -6.95 11.30 2.72
N PHE A 63 -7.79 12.33 2.86
CA PHE A 63 -8.59 12.88 1.77
C PHE A 63 -7.73 13.59 0.74
N ASP A 64 -6.80 14.44 1.19
CA ASP A 64 -5.86 15.15 0.31
C ASP A 64 -5.00 14.17 -0.49
N SER A 65 -4.59 13.07 0.15
CA SER A 65 -3.85 11.99 -0.50
C SER A 65 -4.72 11.24 -1.50
N ALA A 66 -5.96 10.88 -1.14
CA ALA A 66 -6.89 10.21 -2.05
C ALA A 66 -7.13 11.03 -3.33
N ILE A 67 -7.27 12.36 -3.20
CA ILE A 67 -7.38 13.28 -4.35
C ILE A 67 -6.09 13.26 -5.18
N PHE A 68 -4.92 13.41 -4.55
CA PHE A 68 -3.64 13.40 -5.25
C PHE A 68 -3.46 12.13 -6.09
N TYR A 69 -3.62 10.96 -5.49
CA TYR A 69 -3.43 9.70 -6.19
C TYR A 69 -4.53 9.46 -7.22
N GLY A 70 -5.75 9.95 -7.00
CA GLY A 70 -6.81 9.92 -8.00
C GLY A 70 -6.49 10.70 -9.26
N GLU A 71 -5.95 11.91 -9.11
CA GLU A 71 -5.52 12.70 -10.26
C GLU A 71 -4.30 12.08 -10.97
N VAL A 72 -3.37 11.48 -10.22
CA VAL A 72 -2.14 10.88 -10.77
C VAL A 72 -2.40 9.55 -11.48
N LEU A 73 -3.23 8.69 -10.90
CA LEU A 73 -3.45 7.31 -11.35
C LEU A 73 -4.76 7.12 -12.13
N ASP A 74 -5.62 8.13 -12.18
CA ASP A 74 -6.94 8.06 -12.83
C ASP A 74 -7.86 6.99 -12.23
N TRP A 75 -7.68 6.69 -10.94
CA TRP A 75 -8.28 5.51 -10.31
C TRP A 75 -9.75 5.67 -9.89
N ALA A 76 -10.36 6.84 -10.07
CA ALA A 76 -11.70 7.15 -9.54
C ALA A 76 -12.53 8.02 -10.52
N THR A 77 -12.37 7.78 -11.83
CA THR A 77 -13.08 8.53 -12.88
C THR A 77 -14.42 7.93 -13.28
N GLY A 78 -14.80 6.78 -12.71
CA GLY A 78 -15.99 6.02 -13.09
C GLY A 78 -15.85 5.26 -14.41
N ALA A 79 -14.67 5.27 -15.02
CA ALA A 79 -14.38 4.45 -16.18
C ALA A 79 -14.28 2.95 -15.81
N PRO A 80 -14.48 2.03 -16.76
CA PRO A 80 -14.27 0.60 -16.51
C PRO A 80 -12.87 0.31 -15.98
N GLY A 81 -12.79 -0.43 -14.87
CA GLY A 81 -11.52 -0.78 -14.21
C GLY A 81 -11.03 0.21 -13.15
N CYS A 82 -11.74 1.32 -12.92
CA CYS A 82 -11.48 2.20 -11.79
C CYS A 82 -11.84 1.56 -10.43
N CYS A 83 -11.35 2.18 -9.37
CA CYS A 83 -11.71 1.86 -7.99
C CYS A 83 -12.97 2.61 -7.55
N GLU A 84 -13.76 1.96 -6.72
CA GLU A 84 -14.73 2.58 -5.83
C GLU A 84 -13.99 3.18 -4.64
N VAL A 85 -14.40 4.36 -4.18
CA VAL A 85 -13.75 5.10 -3.09
C VAL A 85 -14.79 5.43 -2.03
N GLU A 86 -14.58 4.93 -0.82
CA GLU A 86 -15.50 5.09 0.31
C GLU A 86 -14.75 5.58 1.54
N TYR A 87 -15.46 6.16 2.50
CA TYR A 87 -14.88 6.53 3.81
C TYR A 87 -15.49 5.65 4.88
N GLU A 88 -14.67 4.77 5.47
CA GLU A 88 -15.09 3.75 6.43
C GLU A 88 -14.14 3.74 7.62
N GLY A 89 -14.68 3.76 8.84
CA GLY A 89 -13.87 3.55 10.05
C GLY A 89 -12.73 4.57 10.29
N GLY A 90 -12.82 5.77 9.70
CA GLY A 90 -11.75 6.78 9.79
C GLY A 90 -10.72 6.72 8.67
N GLU A 91 -10.90 5.82 7.70
CA GLU A 91 -10.00 5.60 6.58
C GLU A 91 -10.70 5.85 5.24
N VAL A 92 -9.96 6.28 4.22
CA VAL A 92 -10.41 6.16 2.83
C VAL A 92 -10.11 4.74 2.36
N VAL A 93 -11.13 4.04 1.87
CA VAL A 93 -11.04 2.66 1.39
C VAL A 93 -11.24 2.64 -0.12
N LEU A 94 -10.31 2.00 -0.82
CA LEU A 94 -10.38 1.80 -2.27
C LEU A 94 -10.71 0.35 -2.57
N ARG A 95 -11.76 0.12 -3.37
CA ARG A 95 -12.19 -1.21 -3.81
C ARG A 95 -12.10 -1.33 -5.31
N SER A 96 -11.62 -2.47 -5.81
CA SER A 96 -11.63 -2.80 -7.23
C SER A 96 -12.35 -4.12 -7.39
N GLN A 97 -13.46 -4.13 -8.12
CA GLN A 97 -14.33 -5.31 -8.26
C GLN A 97 -14.77 -5.88 -6.89
N GLY A 98 -15.03 -5.02 -5.91
CA GLY A 98 -15.43 -5.39 -4.54
C GLY A 98 -14.28 -5.67 -3.56
N ASP A 99 -13.08 -6.00 -4.07
CA ASP A 99 -11.91 -6.30 -3.23
C ASP A 99 -11.23 -5.01 -2.75
N VAL A 100 -10.92 -4.94 -1.45
CA VAL A 100 -10.09 -3.84 -0.91
C VAL A 100 -8.70 -3.91 -1.54
N VAL A 101 -8.30 -2.82 -2.20
CA VAL A 101 -6.99 -2.70 -2.84
C VAL A 101 -6.07 -1.76 -2.10
N ALA A 102 -6.64 -0.72 -1.49
CA ALA A 102 -5.88 0.21 -0.68
C ALA A 102 -6.72 0.77 0.47
N ARG A 103 -6.05 1.16 1.54
CA ARG A 103 -6.59 1.96 2.65
C ARG A 103 -5.70 3.18 2.85
N ILE A 104 -6.28 4.30 3.24
CA ILE A 104 -5.54 5.54 3.51
C ILE A 104 -6.02 6.09 4.85
N ASP A 105 -5.10 6.24 5.80
CA ASP A 105 -5.38 6.78 7.13
C ASP A 105 -4.54 8.03 7.41
N SER A 106 -5.06 8.88 8.30
CA SER A 106 -4.41 10.14 8.68
C SER A 106 -3.66 9.98 10.00
N GLY A 107 -2.62 10.79 10.20
CA GLY A 107 -1.89 10.85 11.47
C GLY A 107 -0.37 10.89 11.31
N ALA A 108 0.14 10.82 10.09
CA ALA A 108 1.57 10.88 9.85
C ALA A 108 2.15 12.24 10.22
N VAL A 109 3.40 12.23 10.68
CA VAL A 109 4.17 13.40 11.08
C VAL A 109 5.38 13.51 10.17
N GLU A 110 5.40 14.54 9.31
CA GLU A 110 6.34 14.69 8.20
C GLU A 110 7.82 14.56 8.60
N ALA A 111 8.21 15.25 9.67
CA ALA A 111 9.59 15.32 10.14
C ALA A 111 9.82 14.57 11.47
N ALA A 112 9.03 13.52 11.74
CA ALA A 112 9.21 12.74 12.94
C ALA A 112 10.61 12.08 12.99
N PRO A 113 11.26 12.06 14.17
CA PRO A 113 12.52 11.33 14.35
C PRO A 113 12.37 9.86 13.96
N ASP A 114 11.25 9.25 14.37
CA ASP A 114 10.87 7.90 13.98
C ASP A 114 10.35 7.88 12.52
N PRO A 115 11.03 7.18 11.59
CA PRO A 115 10.57 7.05 10.21
C PRO A 115 9.23 6.31 10.07
N SER A 116 8.87 5.45 11.02
CA SER A 116 7.65 4.63 10.95
C SER A 116 6.35 5.43 11.12
N VAL A 117 6.43 6.66 11.62
CA VAL A 117 5.28 7.56 11.74
C VAL A 117 5.30 8.68 10.69
N ARG A 118 6.27 8.67 9.77
CA ARG A 118 6.28 9.56 8.61
C ARG A 118 5.33 9.03 7.52
N PRO A 119 4.98 9.84 6.52
CA PRO A 119 4.18 9.39 5.39
C PRO A 119 4.83 8.22 4.63
N HIS A 120 4.16 7.07 4.55
CA HIS A 120 4.69 5.88 3.86
C HIS A 120 3.61 4.87 3.47
N TRP A 121 3.92 4.07 2.45
CA TRP A 121 3.11 2.92 2.04
C TRP A 121 3.55 1.66 2.80
N GLN A 122 2.56 0.86 3.20
CA GLN A 122 2.71 -0.42 3.86
C GLN A 122 2.05 -1.51 3.01
N VAL A 123 2.68 -2.67 2.91
CA VAL A 123 2.04 -3.87 2.34
C VAL A 123 1.43 -4.70 3.46
N HIS A 124 0.15 -5.06 3.29
CA HIS A 124 -0.58 -5.90 4.22
C HIS A 124 -0.89 -7.25 3.59
N PHE A 125 -0.53 -8.32 4.29
CA PHE A 125 -0.86 -9.71 3.95
C PHE A 125 -1.98 -10.19 4.86
N ALA A 126 -3.12 -10.60 4.29
CA ALA A 126 -4.26 -11.03 5.06
C ALA A 126 -4.12 -12.51 5.48
N VAL A 127 -4.03 -12.74 6.80
CA VAL A 127 -3.77 -14.05 7.41
C VAL A 127 -4.92 -14.47 8.31
N SER A 128 -5.08 -15.78 8.54
CA SER A 128 -6.09 -16.30 9.45
C SER A 128 -5.70 -16.19 10.93
N ASP A 129 -4.40 -16.09 11.23
CA ASP A 129 -3.85 -16.08 12.58
C ASP A 129 -2.57 -15.23 12.62
N VAL A 130 -2.70 -13.99 13.08
CA VAL A 130 -1.62 -13.01 13.17
C VAL A 130 -0.51 -13.49 14.11
N ALA A 131 -0.87 -13.99 15.28
CA ALA A 131 0.09 -14.44 16.29
C ALA A 131 0.91 -15.64 15.79
N ARG A 132 0.27 -16.57 15.07
CA ARG A 132 0.98 -17.69 14.42
C ARG A 132 1.95 -17.20 13.34
N CYS A 133 1.55 -16.22 12.55
CA CYS A 133 2.44 -15.62 11.53
C CYS A 133 3.63 -14.89 12.17
N ALA A 134 3.41 -14.12 13.24
CA ALA A 134 4.47 -13.44 13.99
C ALA A 134 5.51 -14.43 14.54
N ARG A 135 5.08 -15.47 15.27
CA ARG A 135 5.98 -16.55 15.74
C ARG A 135 6.68 -17.27 14.59
N GLY A 136 5.97 -17.43 13.47
CA GLY A 136 6.52 -17.99 12.24
C GLY A 136 7.68 -17.17 11.70
N ALA A 137 7.54 -15.84 11.63
CA ALA A 137 8.59 -14.96 11.15
C ALA A 137 9.85 -15.05 12.03
N GLU A 138 9.71 -14.99 13.36
CA GLU A 138 10.85 -15.11 14.29
C GLU A 138 11.59 -16.44 14.12
N LYS A 139 10.85 -17.55 13.99
CA LYS A 139 11.45 -18.89 13.80
C LYS A 139 12.30 -18.98 12.52
N HIS A 140 11.97 -18.20 11.50
CA HIS A 140 12.70 -18.19 10.22
C HIS A 140 13.69 -17.02 10.10
N GLY A 141 14.07 -16.40 11.23
CA GLY A 141 15.11 -15.37 11.29
C GLY A 141 14.61 -13.94 11.08
N GLY A 142 13.31 -13.73 10.97
CA GLY A 142 12.70 -12.40 11.01
C GLY A 142 12.55 -11.87 12.43
N SER A 143 11.90 -10.72 12.56
CA SER A 143 11.59 -10.08 13.84
C SER A 143 10.19 -9.47 13.85
N VAL A 144 9.60 -9.39 15.03
CA VAL A 144 8.32 -8.71 15.29
C VAL A 144 8.63 -7.30 15.79
N LEU A 145 8.20 -6.29 15.04
CA LEU A 145 8.40 -4.89 15.42
C LEU A 145 7.24 -4.37 16.29
N SER A 146 6.03 -4.87 16.02
CA SER A 146 4.82 -4.56 16.77
C SER A 146 3.82 -5.70 16.57
N GLU A 147 3.09 -6.07 17.61
CA GLU A 147 2.05 -7.09 17.56
C GLU A 147 0.82 -6.61 18.32
N GLN A 148 -0.33 -6.68 17.66
CA GLN A 148 -1.66 -6.40 18.17
C GLN A 148 -2.57 -7.59 17.87
N ALA A 149 -3.79 -7.59 18.42
CA ALA A 149 -4.73 -8.71 18.26
C ALA A 149 -5.07 -9.02 16.79
N THR A 150 -5.18 -7.99 15.95
CA THR A 150 -5.61 -8.10 14.54
C THR A 150 -4.52 -7.76 13.53
N GLU A 151 -3.33 -7.36 13.98
CA GLU A 151 -2.25 -6.92 13.10
C GLU A 151 -0.87 -7.09 13.73
N ALA A 152 0.14 -7.42 12.93
CA ALA A 152 1.54 -7.38 13.35
C ALA A 152 2.43 -6.82 12.26
N VAL A 153 3.36 -5.94 12.64
CA VAL A 153 4.41 -5.42 11.78
C VAL A 153 5.64 -6.31 11.94
N LEU A 154 6.07 -6.91 10.85
CA LEU A 154 7.15 -7.88 10.79
C LEU A 154 8.30 -7.34 9.94
N ARG A 155 9.49 -7.85 10.21
CA ARG A 155 10.69 -7.60 9.41
C ARG A 155 11.36 -8.92 9.05
N ASP A 156 11.67 -9.11 7.78
CA ASP A 156 12.39 -10.29 7.30
C ASP A 156 13.90 -10.23 7.65
N PRO A 157 14.67 -11.32 7.44
CA PRO A 157 16.11 -11.34 7.75
C PRO A 157 16.93 -10.31 6.96
N ASP A 158 16.45 -9.89 5.79
CA ASP A 158 17.11 -8.92 4.90
C ASP A 158 16.72 -7.47 5.22
N GLY A 159 15.81 -7.28 6.19
CA GLY A 159 15.38 -5.98 6.70
C GLY A 159 14.10 -5.43 6.08
N ALA A 160 13.45 -6.15 5.15
CA ALA A 160 12.20 -5.70 4.55
C ALA A 160 11.07 -5.75 5.58
N GLN A 161 10.32 -4.65 5.70
CA GLN A 161 9.20 -4.53 6.61
C GLN A 161 7.88 -4.80 5.87
N PHE A 162 6.99 -5.57 6.49
CA PHE A 162 5.65 -5.85 5.99
C PHE A 162 4.69 -6.09 7.15
N THR A 163 3.40 -6.00 6.86
CA THR A 163 2.35 -6.15 7.86
C THR A 163 1.52 -7.40 7.58
N VAL A 164 1.19 -8.15 8.62
CA VAL A 164 0.16 -9.20 8.55
C VAL A 164 -1.08 -8.71 9.27
N THR A 165 -2.24 -8.82 8.64
CA THR A 165 -3.52 -8.36 9.20
C THR A 165 -4.49 -9.53 9.22
N SER A 166 -5.30 -9.67 10.27
CA SER A 166 -6.31 -10.72 10.32
C SER A 166 -7.31 -10.54 9.19
N ARG A 167 -7.64 -11.61 8.46
CA ARG A 167 -8.81 -11.58 7.57
C ARG A 167 -10.04 -11.29 8.39
N ASP A 168 -10.78 -10.25 8.01
CA ASP A 168 -12.14 -10.08 8.52
C ASP A 168 -12.96 -11.26 8.00
N PRO A 169 -13.65 -12.06 8.83
CA PRO A 169 -14.50 -13.15 8.35
C PRO A 169 -15.63 -12.68 7.39
N ARG A 170 -15.81 -11.37 7.19
CA ARG A 170 -16.75 -10.78 6.21
C ARG A 170 -16.10 -10.40 4.87
N GLY A 171 -14.81 -10.68 4.65
CA GLY A 171 -14.09 -10.44 3.39
C GLY A 171 -12.93 -11.40 3.18
#